data_AF-A0A1I5AJV5-F1
#
_entry.id   AF-A0A1I5AJV5-F1
#
_cell.length_a   1.000
_cell.length_b   1.000
_cell.length_c   1.000
_cell.angle_alpha   90.00
_cell.angle_beta   90.00
_cell.angle_gamma   90.00
#
_symmetry.space_group_name_H-M   'P 1'
#
loop_
_entity.id
_entity.type
_entity.pdbx_description
1 polymer ?
#
loop_
_entity_poly.entity_id
_entity_poly.type
_entity_poly.pdbx_seq_one_letter_code
_entity_poly.pdbx_strand_id
1 'polypeptide(L)'
;MKHGDLSSALLDASRHVDVHMSPEGAGMVCVDCHVGNRHEWPGSRYHGTISDTSRQRPGMRNTDILACNSCHTSAPHEALSVKGSKLNDHIDRVACQTCHIPEFAKGGVATKTWWDWSTAGKLKDGKPYSEVDENGRDIYLTIKGDFRWGEDVVPEYEFWDGIVEYTLLGDKIDPSGIVGINRIGGGPDQPGSLIFPFKRMLGKQAYDEINQYLIQSNVYGPEGDTALWSNYNWDKALSAGMAGSDLPYSGKFGFVETEMWWPTTHMVAPANEALKCSACHARDGRLAKLAGFYLPGRDGFTLTDRIGLWLLAMTLAGVALHAGLRILSRRRDNREG
;
A
#
# COMPACT_ATOMS: atom_id res chain seq x y z
N MET A 1 -6.64 -7.97 12.59
CA MET A 1 -6.23 -7.84 11.16
C MET A 1 -4.70 -7.88 11.11
N LYS A 2 -4.06 -8.30 10.01
CA LYS A 2 -2.60 -8.49 9.93
C LYS A 2 -2.03 -7.89 8.64
N HIS A 3 -0.75 -7.51 8.67
CA HIS A 3 0.11 -7.35 7.49
C HIS A 3 -0.08 -8.48 6.47
N GLY A 4 -0.05 -8.14 5.19
CA GLY A 4 -0.10 -9.11 4.09
C GLY A 4 1.28 -9.51 3.57
N ASP A 5 2.30 -8.71 3.86
CA ASP A 5 3.70 -8.92 3.49
C ASP A 5 4.51 -9.67 4.54
N LEU A 6 3.91 -10.05 5.67
CA LEU A 6 4.53 -10.86 6.72
C LEU A 6 3.72 -12.16 6.91
N SER A 7 4.21 -13.26 6.36
CA SER A 7 3.55 -14.57 6.42
C SER A 7 4.53 -15.69 6.76
N SER A 8 4.03 -16.91 6.95
CA SER A 8 4.87 -18.09 7.14
C SER A 8 5.76 -18.39 5.93
N ALA A 9 5.43 -17.87 4.74
CA ALA A 9 6.28 -18.00 3.56
C ALA A 9 7.65 -17.32 3.71
N LEU A 10 7.81 -16.42 4.70
CA LEU A 10 9.10 -15.78 4.98
C LEU A 10 10.06 -16.63 5.83
N LEU A 11 9.59 -17.74 6.41
CA LEU A 11 10.45 -18.62 7.21
C LEU A 11 11.47 -19.37 6.33
N ASP A 12 11.09 -19.71 5.11
CA ASP A 12 11.93 -20.32 4.09
C ASP A 12 11.60 -19.68 2.73
N ALA A 13 11.91 -18.38 2.63
CA ALA A 13 11.55 -17.59 1.46
C ALA A 13 12.35 -18.02 0.23
N SER A 14 11.66 -18.33 -0.86
CA SER A 14 12.31 -18.32 -2.17
C SER A 14 12.71 -16.89 -2.55
N ARG A 15 13.66 -16.76 -3.48
CA ARG A 15 14.10 -15.44 -3.96
C ARG A 15 12.97 -14.61 -4.59
N HIS A 16 11.94 -15.27 -5.12
CA HIS A 16 10.74 -14.61 -5.63
C HIS A 16 9.88 -14.01 -4.50
N VAL A 17 9.78 -14.68 -3.34
CA VAL A 17 9.01 -14.17 -2.19
C VAL A 17 9.68 -12.95 -1.59
N ASP A 18 10.96 -13.03 -1.24
CA ASP A 18 11.73 -11.88 -0.73
C ASP A 18 13.23 -12.05 -1.00
N VAL A 19 13.84 -11.12 -1.72
CA VAL A 19 15.27 -11.18 -2.08
C VAL A 19 16.22 -10.98 -0.89
N HIS A 20 15.77 -10.30 0.17
CA HIS A 20 16.58 -10.04 1.35
C HIS A 20 16.53 -11.24 2.31
N MET A 21 15.34 -11.77 2.56
CA MET A 21 15.16 -12.87 3.51
C MET A 21 15.42 -14.26 2.92
N SER A 22 15.42 -14.40 1.60
CA SER A 22 15.70 -15.69 0.97
C SER A 22 17.13 -16.17 1.26
N PRO A 23 17.34 -17.45 1.65
CA PRO A 23 18.66 -18.07 1.75
C PRO A 23 19.45 -18.07 0.42
N GLU A 24 18.75 -18.04 -0.72
CA GLU A 24 19.35 -17.92 -2.07
C GLU A 24 19.64 -16.46 -2.47
N GLY A 25 19.17 -15.51 -1.65
CA GLY A 25 19.39 -14.07 -1.79
C GLY A 25 20.40 -13.57 -0.77
N ALA A 26 20.00 -12.62 0.07
CA ALA A 26 20.88 -12.09 1.12
C ALA A 26 20.85 -12.89 2.43
N GLY A 27 19.89 -13.82 2.60
CA GLY A 27 19.75 -14.64 3.81
C GLY A 27 19.55 -13.84 5.09
N MET A 28 18.96 -12.65 5.00
CA MET A 28 18.77 -11.74 6.13
C MET A 28 17.70 -12.23 7.09
N VAL A 29 17.96 -12.08 8.37
CA VAL A 29 16.97 -12.19 9.44
C VAL A 29 16.44 -10.81 9.82
N CYS A 30 15.33 -10.77 10.58
CA CYS A 30 14.64 -9.51 10.91
C CYS A 30 15.57 -8.44 11.49
N VAL A 31 16.49 -8.86 12.38
CA VAL A 31 17.40 -7.97 13.11
C VAL A 31 18.55 -7.41 12.25
N ASP A 32 18.77 -7.96 11.05
CA ASP A 32 19.76 -7.40 10.13
C ASP A 32 19.28 -6.06 9.55
N CYS A 33 17.97 -5.87 9.43
CA CYS A 33 17.35 -4.62 8.97
C CYS A 33 16.80 -3.81 10.16
N HIS A 34 16.06 -4.46 11.07
CA HIS A 34 15.58 -3.85 12.31
C HIS A 34 16.70 -3.86 13.36
N VAL A 35 17.77 -3.11 13.11
CA VAL A 35 18.90 -3.02 14.06
C VAL A 35 18.46 -2.17 15.26
N GLY A 36 18.01 -2.83 16.32
CA GLY A 36 17.65 -2.18 17.56
C GLY A 36 18.85 -1.92 18.47
N ASN A 37 18.78 -0.87 19.28
CA ASN A 37 19.73 -0.60 20.35
C ASN A 37 18.98 -0.47 21.67
N ARG A 38 19.46 -1.11 22.74
CA ARG A 38 18.81 -1.05 24.08
C ARG A 38 17.31 -1.42 24.08
N HIS A 39 16.90 -2.37 23.24
CA HIS A 39 15.50 -2.76 23.02
C HIS A 39 14.62 -1.67 22.38
N GLU A 40 15.21 -0.61 21.85
CA GLU A 40 14.55 0.35 20.98
C GLU A 40 14.71 -0.14 19.54
N TRP A 41 13.61 -0.56 18.93
CA TRP A 41 13.58 -1.08 17.57
C TRP A 41 13.06 0.00 16.63
N PRO A 42 13.79 0.31 15.55
CA PRO A 42 13.28 1.25 14.55
C PRO A 42 12.10 0.62 13.78
N GLY A 43 11.30 1.45 13.11
CA GLY A 43 10.16 1.01 12.29
C GLY A 43 8.82 1.12 13.01
N SER A 44 8.41 2.35 13.30
CA SER A 44 7.14 2.61 13.99
C SER A 44 5.94 2.41 13.07
N ARG A 45 4.88 1.86 13.65
CA ARG A 45 3.56 1.74 13.04
C ARG A 45 2.79 3.07 12.99
N TYR A 46 3.17 4.02 13.84
CA TYR A 46 2.55 5.35 13.94
C TYR A 46 3.32 6.39 13.10
N HIS A 47 4.64 6.25 13.07
CA HIS A 47 5.56 7.09 12.31
C HIS A 47 6.39 6.20 11.40
N GLY A 48 5.85 5.96 10.21
CA GLY A 48 6.55 5.22 9.19
C GLY A 48 7.76 5.96 8.68
N THR A 49 8.76 5.21 8.25
CA THR A 49 9.91 5.77 7.55
C THR A 49 9.65 5.70 6.05
N ILE A 50 9.71 6.85 5.39
CA ILE A 50 9.64 6.93 3.93
C ILE A 50 11.04 6.95 3.31
N SER A 51 11.96 7.70 3.90
CA SER A 51 13.35 7.82 3.46
C SER A 51 14.25 8.21 4.62
N ASP A 52 15.53 7.81 4.57
CA ASP A 52 16.54 8.27 5.52
C ASP A 52 17.40 9.38 4.92
N THR A 53 17.25 10.62 5.36
CA THR A 53 18.11 11.73 4.93
C THR A 53 19.25 12.04 5.90
N SER A 54 19.43 11.22 6.93
CA SER A 54 20.44 11.44 7.95
C SER A 54 21.87 11.25 7.41
N ARG A 55 22.81 12.04 7.93
CA ARG A 55 24.23 11.87 7.61
C ARG A 55 24.77 10.66 8.38
N GLN A 56 24.90 9.53 7.69
CA GLN A 56 25.54 8.35 8.25
C GLN A 56 27.06 8.52 8.30
N ARG A 57 27.68 8.05 9.38
CA ARG A 57 29.14 7.91 9.45
C ARG A 57 29.56 6.69 8.63
N PRO A 58 30.72 6.70 7.96
CA PRO A 58 31.20 5.54 7.22
C PRO A 58 31.18 4.28 8.09
N GLY A 59 30.51 3.22 7.63
CA GLY A 59 30.42 1.94 8.32
C GLY A 59 29.41 1.85 9.46
N MET A 60 28.61 2.89 9.73
CA MET A 60 27.49 2.81 10.67
C MET A 60 26.15 2.87 9.93
N ARG A 61 25.24 1.95 10.29
CA ARG A 61 23.84 2.00 9.89
C ARG A 61 23.08 2.91 10.85
N ASN A 62 22.07 3.60 10.32
CA ASN A 62 21.13 4.31 11.17
C ASN A 62 20.32 3.28 11.98
N THR A 63 20.44 3.30 13.30
CA THR A 63 19.63 2.44 14.17
C THR A 63 18.25 3.02 14.46
N ASP A 64 18.00 4.27 14.03
CA ASP A 64 16.77 4.99 14.37
C ASP A 64 15.77 4.96 13.21
N ILE A 65 16.20 4.55 12.01
CA ILE A 65 15.43 4.66 10.76
C ILE A 65 15.58 3.37 9.91
N LEU A 66 14.45 2.81 9.45
CA LEU A 66 14.44 1.72 8.46
C LEU A 66 14.09 2.26 7.08
N ALA A 67 15.09 2.36 6.21
CA ALA A 67 14.87 2.73 4.83
C ALA A 67 15.78 1.92 3.90
N CYS A 68 15.36 1.77 2.63
CA CYS A 68 16.15 1.06 1.62
C CYS A 68 17.54 1.71 1.44
N ASN A 69 17.62 3.03 1.59
CA ASN A 69 18.86 3.77 1.44
C ASN A 69 19.82 3.66 2.64
N SER A 70 19.50 2.86 3.67
CA SER A 70 20.46 2.43 4.69
C SER A 70 21.49 1.42 4.15
N CYS A 71 21.16 0.71 3.06
CA CYS A 71 22.04 -0.27 2.40
C CYS A 71 22.27 0.05 0.91
N HIS A 72 21.30 0.69 0.25
CA HIS A 72 21.38 1.09 -1.16
C HIS A 72 21.71 2.57 -1.30
N THR A 73 22.34 2.95 -2.41
CA THR A 73 22.51 4.39 -2.72
C THR A 73 21.16 5.01 -3.05
N SER A 74 21.05 6.34 -2.98
CA SER A 74 19.87 7.04 -3.51
C SER A 74 19.78 6.96 -5.04
N ALA A 75 20.82 6.55 -5.76
CA ALA A 75 20.81 6.39 -7.20
C ALA A 75 21.29 4.98 -7.61
N PRO A 76 20.51 3.92 -7.29
CA PRO A 76 20.97 2.54 -7.44
C PRO A 76 20.93 2.05 -8.89
N HIS A 77 20.26 2.77 -9.80
CA HIS A 77 20.11 2.37 -11.20
C HIS A 77 21.24 2.94 -12.08
N GLU A 78 21.57 2.26 -13.17
CA GLU A 78 22.66 2.62 -14.10
C GLU A 78 22.51 4.03 -14.69
N ALA A 79 23.19 5.00 -14.07
CA ALA A 79 23.06 6.43 -14.38
C ALA A 79 23.47 6.80 -15.82
N LEU A 80 24.35 6.01 -16.44
CA LEU A 80 24.78 6.24 -17.83
C LEU A 80 23.73 5.83 -18.88
N SER A 81 22.67 5.13 -18.47
CA SER A 81 21.53 4.82 -19.32
C SER A 81 20.40 5.82 -19.10
N VAL A 82 19.69 6.20 -20.17
CA VAL A 82 18.50 7.08 -20.06
C VAL A 82 17.46 6.46 -19.11
N LYS A 83 17.27 5.15 -19.20
CA LYS A 83 16.35 4.41 -18.33
C LYS A 83 16.77 4.50 -16.86
N GLY A 84 18.03 4.19 -16.55
CA GLY A 84 18.53 4.21 -15.17
C GLY A 84 18.55 5.61 -14.58
N SER A 85 18.99 6.62 -15.33
CA SER A 85 18.87 8.02 -14.91
C SER A 85 17.43 8.41 -14.61
N LYS A 86 16.46 8.04 -15.45
CA LYS A 86 15.05 8.31 -15.19
C LYS A 86 14.54 7.57 -13.96
N LEU A 87 14.90 6.31 -13.75
CA LEU A 87 14.51 5.57 -12.55
C LEU A 87 15.08 6.20 -11.27
N ASN A 88 16.31 6.74 -11.32
CA ASN A 88 16.87 7.48 -10.20
C ASN A 88 16.09 8.78 -9.93
N ASP A 89 15.61 9.50 -10.96
CA ASP A 89 14.74 10.68 -10.77
C ASP A 89 13.39 10.34 -10.10
N HIS A 90 12.89 9.10 -10.22
CA HIS A 90 11.58 8.73 -9.66
C HIS A 90 11.57 8.72 -8.13
N ILE A 91 12.72 8.51 -7.47
CA ILE A 91 12.78 8.39 -6.01
C ILE A 91 12.30 9.67 -5.30
N ASP A 92 12.31 10.81 -6.00
CA ASP A 92 11.83 12.09 -5.50
C ASP A 92 10.33 12.09 -5.23
N ARG A 93 9.59 11.16 -5.86
CA ARG A 93 8.13 11.06 -5.79
C ARG A 93 7.60 9.65 -5.55
N VAL A 94 8.41 8.62 -5.72
CA VAL A 94 8.00 7.21 -5.70
C VAL A 94 8.93 6.45 -4.76
N ALA A 95 8.36 5.83 -3.72
CA ALA A 95 9.13 5.03 -2.79
C ALA A 95 9.71 3.79 -3.48
N CYS A 96 10.87 3.31 -3.02
CA CYS A 96 11.51 2.11 -3.56
C CYS A 96 10.55 0.90 -3.53
N GLN A 97 9.80 0.79 -2.43
CA GLN A 97 8.77 -0.23 -2.20
C GLN A 97 7.74 -0.26 -3.32
N THR A 98 7.30 0.89 -3.84
CA THR A 98 6.29 0.97 -4.91
C THR A 98 6.73 0.19 -6.15
N CYS A 99 7.99 0.31 -6.53
CA CYS A 99 8.52 -0.38 -7.71
C CYS A 99 8.96 -1.81 -7.42
N HIS A 100 9.46 -2.06 -6.21
CA HIS A 100 10.15 -3.32 -5.87
C HIS A 100 9.28 -4.32 -5.07
N ILE A 101 8.07 -3.94 -4.65
CA ILE A 101 7.07 -4.84 -4.06
C ILE A 101 5.82 -4.79 -4.96
N PRO A 102 5.87 -5.43 -6.15
CA PRO A 102 4.77 -5.36 -7.11
C PRO A 102 3.49 -6.01 -6.56
N GLU A 103 3.64 -7.02 -5.70
CA GLU A 103 2.61 -7.87 -5.10
C GLU A 103 3.03 -8.30 -3.67
N PHE A 104 2.05 -8.44 -2.77
CA PHE A 104 2.22 -9.00 -1.41
C PHE A 104 1.34 -10.24 -1.22
N ALA A 105 1.46 -10.90 -0.05
CA ALA A 105 0.84 -12.21 0.19
C ALA A 105 1.30 -13.27 -0.82
N LYS A 106 2.60 -13.24 -1.14
CA LYS A 106 3.27 -14.20 -2.02
C LYS A 106 3.56 -15.53 -1.34
N GLY A 107 3.81 -16.55 -2.15
CA GLY A 107 4.35 -17.84 -1.71
C GLY A 107 3.30 -18.79 -1.14
N GLY A 108 2.08 -18.80 -1.70
CA GLY A 108 1.04 -19.75 -1.28
C GLY A 108 0.26 -19.35 -0.02
N VAL A 109 0.53 -18.15 0.54
CA VAL A 109 -0.06 -17.73 1.82
C VAL A 109 -0.93 -16.50 1.63
N ALA A 110 -2.20 -16.77 1.33
CA ALA A 110 -3.22 -15.74 1.20
C ALA A 110 -3.41 -14.91 2.47
N THR A 111 -3.88 -13.68 2.29
CA THR A 111 -4.20 -12.74 3.36
C THR A 111 -5.65 -12.30 3.26
N LYS A 112 -6.28 -12.04 4.41
CA LYS A 112 -7.63 -11.44 4.41
C LYS A 112 -7.56 -10.04 3.80
N THR A 113 -8.52 -9.71 2.96
CA THR A 113 -8.72 -8.38 2.33
C THR A 113 -10.07 -7.76 2.73
N TRP A 114 -10.99 -8.59 3.22
CA TRP A 114 -12.29 -8.18 3.76
C TRP A 114 -12.64 -9.01 5.02
N TRP A 115 -13.24 -8.36 6.01
CA TRP A 115 -13.81 -9.02 7.20
C TRP A 115 -15.11 -8.35 7.64
N ASP A 116 -16.25 -9.01 7.42
CA ASP A 116 -17.57 -8.54 7.85
C ASP A 116 -18.00 -9.22 9.15
N TRP A 117 -17.96 -8.47 10.26
CA TRP A 117 -18.48 -8.97 11.54
C TRP A 117 -20.02 -8.98 11.62
N SER A 118 -20.72 -8.20 10.79
CA SER A 118 -22.18 -8.07 10.86
C SER A 118 -22.93 -9.38 10.62
N THR A 119 -22.24 -10.36 10.02
CA THR A 119 -22.79 -11.68 9.74
C THR A 119 -22.42 -12.72 10.79
N ALA A 120 -21.57 -12.38 11.77
CA ALA A 120 -21.25 -13.28 12.87
C ALA A 120 -22.50 -13.58 13.70
N GLY A 121 -22.60 -14.82 14.17
CA GLY A 121 -23.69 -15.33 14.99
C GLY A 121 -24.75 -16.11 14.22
N LYS A 122 -24.69 -16.22 12.89
CA LYS A 122 -25.63 -17.09 12.15
C LYS A 122 -25.33 -18.56 12.48
N LEU A 123 -26.40 -19.29 12.78
CA LEU A 123 -26.38 -20.71 13.10
C LEU A 123 -27.07 -21.49 11.98
N LYS A 124 -26.61 -22.72 11.75
CA LYS A 124 -27.26 -23.68 10.85
C LYS A 124 -27.84 -24.80 11.71
N ASP A 125 -29.16 -24.95 11.65
CA ASP A 125 -29.90 -25.93 12.48
C ASP A 125 -29.60 -25.80 13.99
N GLY A 126 -29.47 -24.55 14.46
CA GLY A 126 -29.17 -24.24 15.87
C GLY A 126 -27.72 -24.49 16.29
N LYS A 127 -26.83 -24.86 15.37
CA LYS A 127 -25.41 -25.15 15.64
C LYS A 127 -24.49 -24.16 14.94
N PRO A 128 -23.31 -23.86 15.53
CA PRO A 128 -22.29 -23.09 14.84
C PRO A 128 -21.75 -23.86 13.64
N TYR A 129 -21.34 -23.13 12.59
CA TYR A 129 -20.79 -23.72 11.38
C TYR A 129 -19.68 -22.83 10.80
N SER A 130 -18.94 -23.41 9.86
CA SER A 130 -17.97 -22.71 9.03
C SER A 130 -18.23 -23.03 7.57
N GLU A 131 -17.81 -22.13 6.69
CA GLU A 131 -17.74 -22.36 5.25
C GLU A 131 -16.32 -22.07 4.79
N VAL A 132 -15.83 -22.87 3.84
CA VAL A 132 -14.50 -22.73 3.26
C VAL A 132 -14.60 -22.55 1.75
N ASP A 133 -13.63 -21.86 1.16
CA ASP A 133 -13.48 -21.81 -0.29
C ASP A 133 -12.79 -23.07 -0.86
N GLU A 134 -12.60 -23.09 -2.17
CA GLU A 134 -11.92 -24.16 -2.91
C GLU A 134 -10.49 -24.46 -2.43
N ASN A 135 -9.84 -23.49 -1.79
CA ASN A 135 -8.48 -23.62 -1.26
C ASN A 135 -8.49 -23.93 0.26
N GLY A 136 -9.65 -24.28 0.83
CA GLY A 136 -9.81 -24.64 2.23
C GLY A 136 -9.72 -23.45 3.20
N ARG A 137 -9.84 -22.22 2.72
CA ARG A 137 -9.76 -21.01 3.54
C ARG A 137 -11.15 -20.68 4.08
N ASP A 138 -11.26 -20.44 5.39
CA ASP A 138 -12.53 -20.01 6.00
C ASP A 138 -13.05 -18.74 5.31
N ILE A 139 -14.21 -18.83 4.65
CA ILE A 139 -14.93 -17.68 4.08
C ILE A 139 -16.08 -17.23 4.98
N TYR A 140 -16.51 -18.10 5.90
CA TYR A 140 -17.43 -17.76 6.96
C TYR A 140 -17.12 -18.56 8.23
N LEU A 141 -17.24 -17.91 9.39
CA LEU A 141 -17.25 -18.56 10.69
C LEU A 141 -18.38 -17.98 11.53
N THR A 142 -19.24 -18.80 12.16
CA THR A 142 -20.26 -18.28 13.09
C THR A 142 -19.67 -17.31 14.12
N ILE A 143 -18.45 -17.57 14.59
CA ILE A 143 -17.78 -16.74 15.60
C ILE A 143 -17.21 -15.41 15.08
N LYS A 144 -17.06 -15.23 13.77
CA LYS A 144 -16.30 -14.09 13.20
C LYS A 144 -16.95 -13.45 11.98
N GLY A 145 -17.98 -14.05 11.39
CA GLY A 145 -18.64 -13.55 10.18
C GLY A 145 -17.91 -13.93 8.90
N ASP A 146 -18.06 -13.11 7.86
CA ASP A 146 -17.58 -13.40 6.50
C ASP A 146 -16.19 -12.84 6.22
N PHE A 147 -15.44 -13.53 5.36
CA PHE A 147 -14.09 -13.17 4.94
C PHE A 147 -13.96 -13.15 3.41
N ARG A 148 -13.05 -12.31 2.92
CA ARG A 148 -12.45 -12.49 1.59
C ARG A 148 -10.95 -12.54 1.71
N TRP A 149 -10.35 -13.31 0.82
CA TRP A 149 -8.92 -13.58 0.78
C TRP A 149 -8.33 -13.11 -0.54
N GLY A 150 -7.04 -12.77 -0.51
CA GLY A 150 -6.24 -12.50 -1.69
C GLY A 150 -4.85 -13.11 -1.54
N GLU A 151 -4.30 -13.57 -2.64
CA GLU A 151 -2.93 -14.06 -2.81
C GLU A 151 -2.31 -13.29 -3.98
N ASP A 152 -0.99 -13.07 -3.94
CA ASP A 152 -0.27 -12.26 -4.94
C ASP A 152 -0.97 -10.91 -5.20
N VAL A 153 -1.33 -10.25 -4.09
CA VAL A 153 -2.21 -9.09 -4.10
C VAL A 153 -1.43 -7.86 -4.53
N VAL A 154 -1.95 -7.17 -5.54
CA VAL A 154 -1.46 -5.86 -5.96
C VAL A 154 -1.76 -4.82 -4.86
N PRO A 155 -0.74 -4.07 -4.38
CA PRO A 155 -0.96 -2.97 -3.43
C PRO A 155 -1.89 -1.88 -3.98
N GLU A 156 -2.60 -1.21 -3.08
CA GLU A 156 -3.14 0.12 -3.37
C GLU A 156 -2.01 1.14 -3.21
N TYR A 157 -1.97 2.16 -4.04
CA TYR A 157 -0.90 3.17 -4.04
C TYR A 157 -1.45 4.51 -3.62
N GLU A 158 -0.85 5.13 -2.62
CA GLU A 158 -1.26 6.43 -2.10
C GLU A 158 -0.03 7.30 -1.83
N PHE A 159 -0.21 8.62 -1.87
CA PHE A 159 0.80 9.54 -1.36
C PHE A 159 0.86 9.41 0.16
N TRP A 160 2.06 9.24 0.69
CA TRP A 160 2.29 9.10 2.11
C TRP A 160 3.40 10.02 2.60
N ASP A 161 3.22 10.67 3.74
CA ASP A 161 4.22 11.51 4.43
C ASP A 161 4.83 10.86 5.69
N GLY A 162 4.47 9.60 5.97
CA GLY A 162 5.01 8.79 7.05
C GLY A 162 4.11 8.82 8.28
N ILE A 163 3.10 9.68 8.29
CA ILE A 163 2.18 9.86 9.40
C ILE A 163 0.97 8.96 9.20
N VAL A 164 0.59 8.28 10.28
CA VAL A 164 -0.64 7.50 10.35
C VAL A 164 -1.45 7.95 11.55
N GLU A 165 -2.63 8.48 11.28
CA GLU A 165 -3.59 8.86 12.31
C GLU A 165 -4.53 7.69 12.59
N TYR A 166 -4.88 7.47 13.85
CA TYR A 166 -5.75 6.37 14.26
C TYR A 166 -7.07 6.92 14.78
N THR A 167 -8.15 6.20 14.50
CA THR A 167 -9.43 6.40 15.19
C THR A 167 -9.31 5.79 16.58
N LEU A 168 -9.39 6.63 17.60
CA LEU A 168 -9.31 6.23 19.00
C LEU A 168 -10.68 5.90 19.56
N LEU A 169 -10.69 5.25 20.71
CA LEU A 169 -11.91 4.94 21.43
C LEU A 169 -12.61 6.26 21.84
N GLY A 170 -13.83 6.45 21.35
CA GLY A 170 -14.64 7.65 21.65
C GLY A 170 -14.62 8.71 20.56
N ASP A 171 -13.74 8.58 19.57
CA ASP A 171 -13.75 9.44 18.39
C ASP A 171 -15.06 9.27 17.63
N LYS A 172 -15.71 10.40 17.33
CA LYS A 172 -16.93 10.40 16.51
C LYS A 172 -16.60 9.94 15.10
N ILE A 173 -17.46 9.08 14.57
CA ILE A 173 -17.40 8.56 13.21
C ILE A 173 -18.60 9.07 12.40
N ASP A 174 -18.44 9.11 11.07
CA ASP A 174 -19.56 9.24 10.14
C ASP A 174 -19.96 7.85 9.62
N PRO A 175 -21.10 7.29 10.08
CA PRO A 175 -21.52 5.95 9.68
C PRO A 175 -22.12 5.88 8.27
N SER A 176 -22.27 7.01 7.56
CA SER A 176 -22.78 7.04 6.19
C SER A 176 -21.71 6.67 5.14
N GLY A 177 -20.44 6.73 5.51
CA GLY A 177 -19.30 6.39 4.66
C GLY A 177 -18.48 5.20 5.19
N ILE A 178 -17.32 4.97 4.57
CA ILE A 178 -16.33 4.02 5.06
C ILE A 178 -15.49 4.70 6.14
N VAL A 179 -15.51 4.14 7.35
CA VAL A 179 -14.79 4.68 8.50
C VAL A 179 -13.34 4.19 8.49
N GLY A 180 -12.39 5.13 8.41
CA GLY A 180 -10.98 4.80 8.57
C GLY A 180 -10.67 4.38 10.01
N ILE A 181 -10.23 3.15 10.22
CA ILE A 181 -9.60 2.72 11.49
C ILE A 181 -8.26 3.45 11.66
N ASN A 182 -7.59 3.69 10.54
CA ASN A 182 -6.52 4.65 10.43
C ASN A 182 -6.64 5.44 9.13
N ARG A 183 -5.95 6.57 9.09
CA ARG A 183 -5.83 7.47 7.93
C ARG A 183 -4.35 7.71 7.69
N ILE A 184 -3.92 7.61 6.44
CA ILE A 184 -2.55 7.91 6.03
C ILE A 184 -2.47 9.37 5.58
N GLY A 185 -1.47 10.10 6.08
CA GLY A 185 -1.21 11.49 5.69
C GLY A 185 -0.43 11.59 4.39
N GLY A 186 -0.34 12.78 3.79
CA GLY A 186 0.41 13.02 2.56
C GLY A 186 -0.43 13.53 1.39
N GLY A 187 0.25 13.88 0.30
CA GLY A 187 -0.39 14.38 -0.91
C GLY A 187 0.60 14.79 -1.99
N PRO A 188 0.14 14.97 -3.24
CA PRO A 188 1.02 15.23 -4.39
C PRO A 188 1.82 16.54 -4.29
N ASP A 189 1.30 17.52 -3.55
CA ASP A 189 1.94 18.82 -3.32
C ASP A 189 2.57 18.94 -1.93
N GLN A 190 2.52 17.89 -1.10
CA GLN A 190 3.09 17.91 0.24
C GLN A 190 4.59 17.56 0.21
N PRO A 191 5.47 18.44 0.75
CA PRO A 191 6.89 18.14 0.82
C PRO A 191 7.18 16.86 1.60
N GLY A 192 8.05 16.01 1.07
CA GLY A 192 8.42 14.74 1.69
C GLY A 192 7.41 13.61 1.48
N SER A 193 6.29 13.86 0.80
CA SER A 193 5.32 12.82 0.48
C SER A 193 5.74 12.02 -0.76
N LEU A 194 5.76 10.69 -0.65
CA LEU A 194 6.04 9.77 -1.75
C LEU A 194 4.85 8.85 -2.02
N ILE A 195 4.69 8.43 -3.27
CA ILE A 195 3.78 7.35 -3.64
C ILE A 195 4.31 6.05 -3.02
N PHE A 196 3.52 5.43 -2.15
CA PHE A 196 3.87 4.27 -1.35
C PHE A 196 2.84 3.14 -1.52
N PRO A 197 3.24 1.85 -1.49
CA PRO A 197 2.31 0.74 -1.61
C PRO A 197 1.72 0.32 -0.25
N PHE A 198 0.43 0.04 -0.24
CA PHE A 198 -0.33 -0.37 0.93
C PHE A 198 -1.18 -1.60 0.68
N LYS A 199 -1.28 -2.44 1.70
CA LYS A 199 -2.44 -3.30 1.88
C LYS A 199 -3.59 -2.44 2.43
N ARG A 200 -4.67 -2.33 1.66
CA ARG A 200 -5.96 -1.84 2.16
C ARG A 200 -6.79 -3.02 2.64
N MET A 201 -7.12 -3.02 3.92
CA MET A 201 -7.98 -4.03 4.54
C MET A 201 -9.34 -3.41 4.81
N LEU A 202 -10.37 -3.97 4.20
CA LEU A 202 -11.75 -3.52 4.36
C LEU A 202 -12.49 -4.41 5.37
N GLY A 203 -13.61 -3.94 5.90
CA GLY A 203 -14.45 -4.76 6.76
C GLY A 203 -15.70 -4.05 7.23
N LYS A 204 -16.44 -4.71 8.13
CA LYS A 204 -17.61 -4.15 8.81
C LYS A 204 -17.52 -4.43 10.31
N GLN A 205 -17.69 -3.41 11.13
CA GLN A 205 -17.49 -3.49 12.58
C GLN A 205 -18.64 -2.79 13.33
N ALA A 206 -18.86 -3.20 14.59
CA ALA A 206 -19.92 -2.65 15.41
C ALA A 206 -19.62 -1.21 15.83
N TYR A 207 -20.64 -0.36 15.83
CA TYR A 207 -20.59 1.00 16.34
C TYR A 207 -21.86 1.31 17.15
N ASP A 208 -21.78 2.27 18.08
CA ASP A 208 -22.93 2.75 18.83
C ASP A 208 -23.76 3.72 17.97
N GLU A 209 -25.05 3.42 17.74
CA GLU A 209 -25.88 4.24 16.84
C GLU A 209 -26.16 5.65 17.38
N ILE A 210 -26.20 5.80 18.70
CA ILE A 210 -26.52 7.08 19.36
C ILE A 210 -25.24 7.87 19.60
N ASN A 211 -24.22 7.20 20.12
CA ASN A 211 -22.96 7.85 20.45
C ASN A 211 -22.02 7.96 19.25
N GLN A 212 -22.29 7.29 18.14
CA GLN A 212 -21.57 7.41 16.87
C GLN A 212 -20.05 7.25 17.02
N TYR A 213 -19.60 6.23 17.73
CA TYR A 213 -18.21 5.76 17.73
C TYR A 213 -18.17 4.23 17.64
N LEU A 214 -17.03 3.72 17.21
CA LEU A 214 -16.76 2.28 17.22
C LEU A 214 -16.78 1.76 18.66
N ILE A 215 -17.35 0.56 18.84
CA ILE A 215 -17.50 -0.06 20.15
C ILE A 215 -16.75 -1.39 20.22
N GLN A 216 -16.34 -1.75 21.44
CA GLN A 216 -15.60 -2.97 21.72
C GLN A 216 -16.58 -4.10 22.05
N SER A 217 -16.28 -5.30 21.55
CA SER A 217 -17.00 -6.52 21.88
C SER A 217 -16.15 -7.45 22.73
N ASN A 218 -16.77 -8.07 23.74
CA ASN A 218 -16.19 -9.22 24.42
C ASN A 218 -16.30 -10.44 23.50
N VAL A 219 -15.19 -10.83 22.87
CA VAL A 219 -15.19 -11.93 21.90
C VAL A 219 -14.83 -13.28 22.51
N TYR A 220 -14.06 -13.32 23.60
CA TYR A 220 -13.50 -14.56 24.15
C TYR A 220 -13.87 -14.75 25.63
N GLY A 221 -14.28 -15.97 25.97
CA GLY A 221 -14.71 -16.33 27.32
C GLY A 221 -15.50 -17.63 27.28
N PRO A 222 -14.84 -18.79 27.08
CA PRO A 222 -15.50 -20.06 26.81
C PRO A 222 -16.45 -20.54 27.92
N GLU A 223 -16.19 -20.15 29.16
CA GLU A 223 -16.99 -20.50 30.34
C GLU A 223 -18.01 -19.41 30.71
N GLY A 224 -17.97 -18.25 30.04
CA GLY A 224 -18.85 -17.12 30.31
C GLY A 224 -20.06 -17.06 29.37
N ASP A 225 -21.09 -16.32 29.79
CA ASP A 225 -22.34 -16.18 29.03
C ASP A 225 -22.40 -14.91 28.17
N THR A 226 -21.33 -14.11 28.16
CA THR A 226 -21.26 -12.82 27.44
C THR A 226 -20.36 -12.84 26.20
N ALA A 227 -19.44 -13.79 26.07
CA ALA A 227 -18.49 -13.82 24.96
C ALA A 227 -19.15 -14.19 23.63
N LEU A 228 -18.88 -13.41 22.58
CA LEU A 228 -19.47 -13.62 21.24
C LEU A 228 -19.14 -15.01 20.67
N TRP A 229 -17.91 -15.51 20.87
CA TRP A 229 -17.50 -16.78 20.27
C TRP A 229 -18.16 -18.03 20.88
N SER A 230 -18.76 -17.88 22.05
CA SER A 230 -19.42 -18.99 22.77
C SER A 230 -20.93 -18.85 22.78
N ASN A 231 -21.43 -17.62 22.79
CA ASN A 231 -22.85 -17.33 23.00
C ASN A 231 -23.56 -16.78 21.75
N TYR A 232 -22.79 -16.33 20.75
CA TYR A 232 -23.32 -15.82 19.47
C TYR A 232 -24.33 -14.68 19.61
N ASN A 233 -24.22 -13.90 20.69
CA ASN A 233 -25.13 -12.82 21.04
C ASN A 233 -24.38 -11.47 21.08
N TRP A 234 -24.70 -10.59 20.15
CA TRP A 234 -24.07 -9.28 20.04
C TRP A 234 -24.38 -8.35 21.20
N ASP A 235 -25.64 -8.27 21.66
CA ASP A 235 -26.03 -7.39 22.76
C ASP A 235 -25.24 -7.68 24.03
N LYS A 236 -25.12 -8.96 24.40
CA LYS A 236 -24.31 -9.38 25.55
C LYS A 236 -22.82 -9.09 25.35
N ALA A 237 -22.28 -9.40 24.16
CA ALA A 237 -20.87 -9.21 23.87
C ALA A 237 -20.47 -7.73 23.89
N LEU A 238 -21.31 -6.85 23.33
CA LEU A 238 -21.06 -5.41 23.29
C LEU A 238 -21.25 -4.77 24.66
N SER A 239 -22.30 -5.15 25.39
CA SER A 239 -22.51 -4.67 26.76
C SER A 239 -21.33 -5.03 27.66
N ALA A 240 -20.85 -6.27 27.59
CA ALA A 240 -19.69 -6.72 28.36
C ALA A 240 -18.37 -6.08 27.90
N GLY A 241 -18.19 -5.91 26.59
CA GLY A 241 -16.99 -5.27 26.03
C GLY A 241 -16.90 -3.80 26.44
N MET A 242 -18.01 -3.07 26.36
CA MET A 242 -18.06 -1.65 26.72
C MET A 242 -18.06 -1.41 28.23
N ALA A 243 -18.51 -2.38 29.05
CA ALA A 243 -18.40 -2.28 30.51
C ALA A 243 -16.96 -2.16 31.02
N GLY A 244 -15.98 -2.62 30.24
CA GLY A 244 -14.55 -2.43 30.52
C GLY A 244 -13.99 -1.08 30.07
N SER A 245 -14.81 -0.20 29.50
CA SER A 245 -14.39 1.12 28.99
C SER A 245 -15.01 2.27 29.79
N ASP A 246 -14.35 3.43 29.81
CA ASP A 246 -14.88 4.66 30.40
C ASP A 246 -15.93 5.37 29.52
N LEU A 247 -16.29 4.77 28.37
CA LEU A 247 -17.26 5.34 27.45
C LEU A 247 -18.67 4.78 27.71
N PRO A 248 -19.72 5.63 27.58
CA PRO A 248 -21.08 5.14 27.68
C PRO A 248 -21.40 4.17 26.53
N TYR A 249 -22.25 3.19 26.77
CA TYR A 249 -22.87 2.41 25.69
C TYR A 249 -24.37 2.67 25.71
N SER A 250 -24.94 3.08 24.57
CA SER A 250 -26.36 3.42 24.47
C SER A 250 -27.29 2.20 24.54
N GLY A 251 -26.73 0.99 24.41
CA GLY A 251 -27.50 -0.23 24.23
C GLY A 251 -28.01 -0.43 22.79
N LYS A 252 -27.70 0.48 21.87
CA LYS A 252 -28.03 0.38 20.45
C LYS A 252 -26.76 0.34 19.62
N PHE A 253 -26.68 -0.64 18.73
CA PHE A 253 -25.54 -0.78 17.84
C PHE A 253 -25.99 -1.05 16.41
N GLY A 254 -25.15 -0.62 15.49
CA GLY A 254 -25.21 -0.98 14.08
C GLY A 254 -23.86 -1.51 13.62
N PHE A 255 -23.74 -1.78 12.33
CA PHE A 255 -22.47 -2.12 11.69
C PHE A 255 -22.13 -1.11 10.62
N VAL A 256 -20.89 -0.62 10.67
CA VAL A 256 -20.36 0.36 9.72
C VAL A 256 -19.23 -0.26 8.92
N GLU A 257 -19.13 0.10 7.64
CA GLU A 257 -17.97 -0.28 6.84
C GLU A 257 -16.73 0.46 7.31
N THR A 258 -15.61 -0.25 7.32
CA THR A 258 -14.34 0.27 7.82
C THR A 258 -13.21 -0.06 6.88
N GLU A 259 -12.19 0.79 6.85
CA GLU A 259 -10.94 0.51 6.16
C GLU A 259 -9.73 0.70 7.06
N MET A 260 -8.67 -0.03 6.74
CA MET A 260 -7.40 0.05 7.46
C MET A 260 -6.24 -0.12 6.49
N TRP A 261 -5.32 0.83 6.51
CA TRP A 261 -4.17 0.91 5.64
C TRP A 261 -2.91 0.40 6.32
N TRP A 262 -2.18 -0.49 5.67
CA TRP A 262 -0.92 -1.06 6.16
C TRP A 262 0.16 -0.94 5.09
N PRO A 263 1.27 -0.24 5.35
CA PRO A 263 2.35 -0.14 4.38
C PRO A 263 2.92 -1.53 4.10
N THR A 264 3.24 -1.82 2.83
CA THR A 264 3.95 -3.04 2.45
C THR A 264 5.44 -2.73 2.35
N THR A 265 6.25 -3.36 3.20
CA THR A 265 7.68 -3.07 3.33
C THR A 265 8.57 -4.30 3.18
N HIS A 266 7.98 -5.49 3.16
CA HIS A 266 8.64 -6.77 2.92
C HIS A 266 8.16 -7.37 1.58
N MET A 267 8.64 -8.57 1.29
CA MET A 267 8.39 -9.28 0.04
C MET A 267 8.98 -8.58 -1.18
N VAL A 268 10.17 -7.99 -1.03
CA VAL A 268 10.88 -7.31 -2.11
C VAL A 268 11.21 -8.31 -3.22
N ALA A 269 10.71 -8.05 -4.42
CA ALA A 269 10.86 -8.92 -5.58
C ALA A 269 12.25 -8.79 -6.22
N PRO A 270 12.70 -9.81 -6.99
CA PRO A 270 13.86 -9.72 -7.86
C PRO A 270 13.84 -8.48 -8.77
N ALA A 271 15.01 -7.90 -9.06
CA ALA A 271 15.11 -6.66 -9.83
C ALA A 271 14.52 -6.76 -11.26
N ASN A 272 14.51 -7.96 -11.85
CA ASN A 272 13.88 -8.24 -13.15
C ASN A 272 12.34 -8.33 -13.09
N GLU A 273 11.77 -8.45 -11.90
CA GLU A 273 10.33 -8.49 -11.62
C GLU A 273 9.79 -7.16 -11.07
N ALA A 274 10.67 -6.18 -10.82
CA ALA A 274 10.27 -4.83 -10.45
C ALA A 274 9.35 -4.20 -11.52
N LEU A 275 8.46 -3.32 -11.08
CA LEU A 275 7.51 -2.65 -11.98
C LEU A 275 8.22 -1.94 -13.13
N LYS A 276 7.69 -2.13 -14.33
CA LYS A 276 8.14 -1.46 -15.55
C LYS A 276 7.36 -0.17 -15.76
N CYS A 277 7.88 0.76 -16.57
CA CYS A 277 7.26 2.07 -16.79
C CYS A 277 5.77 1.98 -17.15
N SER A 278 5.40 1.06 -18.05
CA SER A 278 4.02 0.87 -18.49
C SER A 278 3.07 0.42 -17.37
N ALA A 279 3.57 -0.23 -16.31
CA ALA A 279 2.73 -0.63 -15.19
C ALA A 279 2.11 0.58 -14.48
N CYS A 280 2.82 1.72 -14.43
CA CYS A 280 2.34 2.93 -13.76
C CYS A 280 1.82 3.98 -14.76
N HIS A 281 2.51 4.17 -15.88
CA HIS A 281 2.22 5.22 -16.86
C HIS A 281 1.09 4.87 -17.83
N ALA A 282 0.55 3.64 -17.82
CA ALA A 282 -0.65 3.29 -18.57
C ALA A 282 -1.89 3.98 -17.97
N ARG A 283 -2.92 4.22 -18.80
CA ARG A 283 -4.17 4.86 -18.37
C ARG A 283 -4.90 4.08 -17.28
N ASP A 284 -4.87 2.76 -17.39
CA ASP A 284 -5.39 1.77 -16.46
C ASP A 284 -4.28 1.11 -15.62
N GLY A 285 -3.15 1.79 -15.44
CA GLY A 285 -2.01 1.32 -14.67
C GLY A 285 -2.22 1.38 -13.15
N ARG A 286 -1.18 0.98 -12.40
CA ARG A 286 -1.11 0.97 -10.92
C ARG A 286 -1.52 2.29 -10.28
N LEU A 287 -1.22 3.42 -10.93
CA LEU A 287 -1.47 4.76 -10.40
C LEU A 287 -2.77 5.36 -10.94
N ALA A 288 -3.64 4.61 -11.61
CA ALA A 288 -4.83 5.16 -12.29
C ALA A 288 -5.79 5.94 -11.37
N LYS A 289 -5.87 5.59 -10.08
CA LYS A 289 -6.75 6.25 -9.09
C LYS A 289 -6.15 7.52 -8.48
N LEU A 290 -4.84 7.73 -8.58
CA LEU A 290 -4.18 8.88 -7.96
C LEU A 290 -4.38 10.14 -8.80
N ALA A 291 -4.67 11.26 -8.14
CA ALA A 291 -4.91 12.55 -8.77
C ALA A 291 -4.00 13.65 -8.19
N GLY A 292 -4.12 14.86 -8.71
CA GLY A 292 -3.40 16.04 -8.22
C GLY A 292 -1.95 16.18 -8.71
N PHE A 293 -1.54 15.39 -9.69
CA PHE A 293 -0.26 15.55 -10.38
C PHE A 293 -0.37 15.10 -11.84
N TYR A 294 0.57 15.55 -12.68
CA TYR A 294 0.69 15.10 -14.06
C TYR A 294 1.56 13.84 -14.15
N LEU A 295 1.01 12.75 -14.69
CA LEU A 295 1.72 11.51 -14.97
C LEU A 295 1.88 11.33 -16.49
N PRO A 296 3.11 11.41 -17.04
CA PRO A 296 3.35 11.18 -18.46
C PRO A 296 2.73 9.86 -18.96
N GLY A 297 2.11 9.85 -20.13
CA GLY A 297 1.51 8.65 -20.73
C GLY A 297 0.10 8.31 -20.21
N ARG A 298 -0.20 8.55 -18.93
CA ARG A 298 -1.54 8.43 -18.36
C ARG A 298 -2.35 9.68 -18.68
N ASP A 299 -1.80 10.83 -18.31
CA ASP A 299 -2.44 12.12 -18.41
C ASP A 299 -2.03 12.84 -19.71
N GLY A 300 -2.99 13.53 -20.31
CA GLY A 300 -2.77 14.30 -21.52
C GLY A 300 -3.98 15.18 -21.84
N PHE A 301 -3.72 16.32 -22.47
CA PHE A 301 -4.77 17.21 -22.96
C PHE A 301 -4.82 17.03 -24.48
N THR A 302 -5.83 16.32 -24.96
CA THR A 302 -5.95 15.93 -26.38
C THR A 302 -5.79 17.11 -27.34
N LEU A 303 -6.23 18.31 -26.97
CA LEU A 303 -6.06 19.52 -27.76
C LEU A 303 -4.61 20.04 -27.74
N THR A 304 -4.01 20.16 -26.55
CA THR A 304 -2.63 20.64 -26.38
C THR A 304 -1.63 19.70 -27.03
N ASP A 305 -1.84 18.39 -26.89
CA ASP A 305 -0.98 17.37 -27.50
C ASP A 305 -1.04 17.48 -29.04
N ARG A 306 -2.23 17.72 -29.61
CA ARG A 306 -2.41 17.94 -31.05
C ARG A 306 -1.76 19.23 -31.53
N ILE A 307 -1.87 20.32 -30.77
CA ILE A 307 -1.20 21.59 -31.09
C ILE A 307 0.33 21.42 -31.02
N GLY A 308 0.84 20.74 -29.99
CA GLY A 308 2.26 20.44 -29.84
C GLY A 308 2.81 19.62 -30.99
N LEU A 309 2.10 18.55 -31.39
CA LEU A 309 2.46 17.74 -32.56
C LEU A 309 2.42 18.56 -33.86
N TRP A 310 1.44 19.46 -34.01
CA TRP A 310 1.35 20.33 -35.18
C TRP A 310 2.51 21.34 -35.24
N LEU A 311 2.87 21.96 -34.11
CA LEU A 311 4.03 22.86 -34.02
C LEU A 311 5.35 22.13 -34.30
N LEU A 312 5.51 20.90 -33.80
CA LEU A 312 6.67 20.06 -34.11
C LEU A 312 6.76 19.77 -35.61
N ALA A 313 5.64 19.38 -36.23
CA ALA A 313 5.57 19.12 -37.68
C ALA A 313 5.92 20.38 -38.50
N MET A 314 5.40 21.55 -38.12
CA MET A 314 5.71 22.82 -38.77
C MET A 314 7.20 23.20 -38.63
N THR A 315 7.79 22.94 -37.46
CA THR A 315 9.21 23.18 -37.22
C THR A 315 10.09 22.28 -38.09
N LEU A 316 9.77 20.97 -38.14
CA LEU A 316 10.48 20.01 -39.00
C LEU A 316 10.35 20.37 -40.49
N ALA A 317 9.16 20.80 -40.93
CA ALA A 317 8.94 21.27 -42.29
C ALA A 317 9.77 22.51 -42.61
N GLY A 318 9.85 23.47 -41.67
CA GLY A 318 10.69 24.67 -41.80
C GLY A 318 12.18 24.33 -41.91
N VAL A 319 12.68 23.41 -41.09
CA VAL A 319 14.07 22.93 -41.14
C VAL A 319 14.36 22.22 -42.46
N ALA A 320 13.47 21.34 -42.92
CA ALA A 320 13.61 20.63 -44.19
C ALA A 320 13.60 21.59 -45.39
N LEU A 321 12.69 22.58 -45.39
CA LEU A 321 12.65 23.63 -46.40
C LEU A 321 13.94 24.43 -46.42
N HIS A 322 14.42 24.86 -45.26
CA HIS A 322 15.67 25.62 -45.14
C HIS A 322 16.87 24.80 -45.65
N ALA A 323 16.97 23.52 -45.28
CA ALA A 323 18.00 22.62 -45.77
C ALA A 323 17.92 22.42 -47.30
N GLY A 324 16.71 22.24 -47.84
CA GLY A 324 16.47 22.10 -49.28
C GLY A 324 16.88 23.35 -50.06
N LEU A 325 16.51 24.54 -49.59
CA LEU A 325 16.92 25.82 -50.18
C LEU A 325 18.45 25.99 -50.17
N ARG A 326 19.12 25.54 -49.09
CA ARG A 326 20.58 25.57 -48.98
C ARG A 326 21.27 24.66 -49.99
N ILE A 327 20.68 23.50 -50.30
CA ILE A 327 21.19 22.57 -51.32
C ILE A 327 20.98 23.12 -52.74
N LEU A 328 19.79 23.69 -53.01
CA LEU A 328 19.45 24.24 -54.32
C LEU A 328 20.27 25.49 -54.67
N SER A 329 20.50 26.39 -53.72
CA SER A 329 21.36 27.57 -53.90
C SER A 329 22.82 27.18 -54.19
N ARG A 330 23.39 26.24 -53.43
CA ARG A 330 24.73 25.68 -53.72
C ARG A 330 24.87 25.06 -55.11
N ARG A 331 23.82 24.40 -55.61
CA ARG A 331 23.82 23.82 -56.96
C ARG A 331 23.72 24.86 -58.07
N ARG A 332 23.19 26.05 -57.77
CA ARG A 332 23.07 27.16 -58.72
C ARG A 332 24.41 27.90 -58.85
N ASP A 333 25.10 28.15 -57.73
CA ASP A 333 26.44 28.75 -57.75
C ASP A 333 27.46 27.88 -58.51
N ASN A 334 27.35 26.55 -58.41
CA ASN A 334 28.22 25.61 -59.15
C ASN A 334 27.86 25.43 -60.64
N ARG A 335 26.78 26.06 -61.14
CA ARG A 335 26.37 26.01 -62.56
C ARG A 335 26.66 27.31 -63.31
N GLU A 336 26.92 28.40 -62.60
CA GLU A 336 27.24 29.73 -63.16
C GLU A 336 28.75 30.05 -63.10
N GLY A 337 29.60 29.10 -62.70
CA GLY A 337 31.07 29.14 -62.82
C GLY A 337 31.59 28.04 -63.73
#